data_AF-I3EAZ0-F1
#
_entry.id   AF-I3EAZ0-F1
#
_cell.length_a   1.000
_cell.length_b   1.000
_cell.length_c   1.000
_cell.angle_alpha   90.00
_cell.angle_beta   90.00
_cell.angle_gamma   90.00
#
_symmetry.space_group_name_H-M   'P 1'
#
loop_
_entity.id
_entity.type
_entity.pdbx_description
1 polymer ?
#
loop_
_entity_poly.entity_id
_entity_poly.type
_entity_poly.pdbx_seq_one_letter_code
_entity_poly.pdbx_strand_id
1 'polypeptide(L)'
;MSAVRQFRDLTVQLIEFLESSASRDEKIQKTTELLEKRQQLIAEIAPPFSNEEKEIGAATIALNKKLNDLLFKEKILIQKDIKELNRKKKSTNKYENPYNSLFIDGIFYDKRK
;
A
#
# COMPACT_ATOMS: atom_id res chain seq x y z
N MET A 1 22.08 20.64 -8.18
CA MET A 1 20.62 20.80 -8.41
C MET A 1 19.99 21.20 -7.09
N SER A 2 19.03 22.12 -7.08
CA SER A 2 18.31 22.51 -5.84
C SER A 2 17.48 21.35 -5.29
N ALA A 3 17.43 21.19 -3.97
CA ALA A 3 16.62 20.17 -3.29
C ALA A 3 15.13 20.27 -3.65
N VAL A 4 14.62 21.49 -3.88
CA VAL A 4 13.23 21.73 -4.31
C VAL A 4 12.95 21.13 -5.69
N ARG A 5 13.91 21.25 -6.62
CA ARG A 5 13.80 20.66 -7.96
C ARG A 5 13.83 19.14 -7.90
N GLN A 6 14.77 18.57 -7.15
CA GLN A 6 14.86 17.11 -6.98
C GLN A 6 13.59 16.53 -6.33
N PHE A 7 13.03 17.23 -5.34
CA PHE A 7 11.78 16.81 -4.70
C PHE A 7 10.61 16.83 -5.68
N ARG A 8 10.52 17.85 -6.54
CA ARG A 8 9.54 17.88 -7.64
C ARG A 8 9.73 16.71 -8.60
N ASP A 9 10.96 16.45 -9.03
CA ASP A 9 11.27 15.40 -10.00
C ASP A 9 10.92 14.02 -9.44
N LEU A 10 11.23 13.73 -8.18
CA LEU A 10 10.81 12.51 -7.50
C LEU A 10 9.28 12.41 -7.38
N THR A 11 8.59 13.54 -7.17
CA THR A 11 7.12 13.57 -7.12
C THR A 11 6.52 13.21 -8.48
N VAL A 12 7.08 13.70 -9.58
CA VAL A 12 6.66 13.34 -10.95
C VAL A 12 6.92 11.85 -11.21
N GLN A 13 8.13 11.37 -10.91
CA GLN A 13 8.48 9.95 -11.08
C GLN A 13 7.55 9.02 -10.30
N LEU A 14 7.17 9.39 -9.06
CA LEU A 14 6.20 8.63 -8.28
C LEU A 14 4.82 8.56 -8.96
N ILE A 15 4.34 9.67 -9.49
CA ILE A 15 3.05 9.72 -10.18
C ILE A 15 3.07 8.83 -11.43
N GLU A 16 4.07 8.99 -12.29
CA GLU A 16 4.23 8.18 -13.50
C GLU A 16 4.30 6.69 -13.18
N PHE A 17 5.05 6.34 -12.14
CA PHE A 17 5.23 4.96 -11.75
C PHE A 17 3.96 4.34 -11.14
N LEU A 18 3.20 5.09 -10.34
CA LEU A 18 1.89 4.64 -9.82
C LEU A 18 0.87 4.44 -10.94
N GLU A 19 0.90 5.29 -11.97
CA GLU A 19 0.04 5.21 -13.16
C GLU A 19 0.47 4.13 -14.17
N SER A 20 1.70 3.61 -14.06
CA SER A 20 2.23 2.57 -14.94
C SER A 20 1.50 1.22 -14.78
N SER A 21 1.67 0.31 -15.75
CA SER A 21 1.16 -1.06 -15.69
C SER A 21 2.14 -2.06 -15.05
N ALA A 22 3.10 -1.60 -14.24
CA ALA A 22 4.06 -2.45 -13.55
C ALA A 22 3.40 -3.46 -12.62
N SER A 23 4.09 -4.57 -12.34
CA SER A 23 3.58 -5.58 -11.42
C SER A 23 3.43 -5.03 -10.00
N ARG A 24 2.57 -5.65 -9.20
CA ARG A 24 2.27 -5.18 -7.84
C ARG A 24 3.52 -5.09 -6.96
N ASP A 25 4.37 -6.10 -7.00
CA ASP A 25 5.55 -6.17 -6.13
C ASP A 25 6.59 -5.11 -6.53
N GLU A 26 6.81 -4.94 -7.84
CA GLU A 26 7.62 -3.85 -8.37
C GLU A 26 7.05 -2.49 -7.98
N LYS A 27 5.72 -2.33 -8.06
CA LYS A 27 5.03 -1.11 -7.66
C LYS A 27 5.31 -0.75 -6.20
N ILE A 28 5.17 -1.72 -5.30
CA ILE A 28 5.40 -1.51 -3.87
C ILE A 28 6.86 -1.17 -3.61
N GLN A 29 7.79 -1.94 -4.16
CA GLN A 29 9.21 -1.75 -3.92
C GLN A 29 9.68 -0.36 -4.38
N LYS A 30 9.41 -0.01 -5.63
CA LYS A 30 9.85 1.26 -6.22
C LYS A 30 9.13 2.46 -5.60
N THR A 31 7.85 2.35 -5.28
CA THR A 31 7.13 3.43 -4.57
C THR A 31 7.77 3.67 -3.20
N THR A 32 8.14 2.61 -2.48
CA THR A 32 8.80 2.72 -1.17
C THR A 32 10.17 3.38 -1.28
N GLU A 33 11.00 2.91 -2.22
CA GLU A 33 12.33 3.50 -2.50
C GLU A 33 12.24 5.00 -2.83
N LEU A 34 11.26 5.40 -3.67
CA LEU A 34 11.09 6.79 -4.07
C LEU A 34 10.55 7.66 -2.92
N LEU A 35 9.65 7.13 -2.08
CA LEU A 35 9.15 7.82 -0.90
C LEU A 35 10.25 8.07 0.14
N GLU A 36 11.14 7.11 0.36
CA GLU A 36 12.29 7.28 1.26
C GLU A 36 13.24 8.37 0.79
N LYS A 37 13.62 8.36 -0.49
CA LYS A 37 14.44 9.41 -1.09
C LYS A 37 13.79 10.78 -0.97
N ARG A 38 12.48 10.83 -1.22
CA ARG A 38 11.70 12.07 -1.10
C ARG A 38 11.64 12.59 0.33
N GLN A 39 11.54 11.70 1.32
CA GLN A 39 11.55 12.05 2.73
C GLN A 39 12.89 12.66 3.16
N GLN A 40 14.00 12.15 2.66
CA GLN A 40 15.34 12.71 2.94
C GLN A 40 15.46 14.15 2.43
N LEU A 41 14.97 14.41 1.20
CA LEU A 41 15.03 15.75 0.61
C LEU A 41 14.19 16.80 1.35
N ILE A 42 13.12 16.40 2.06
CA ILE A 42 12.31 17.35 2.84
C ILE A 42 13.17 18.07 3.89
N ALA A 43 14.14 17.38 4.49
CA ALA A 43 15.04 17.98 5.48
C ALA A 43 16.00 19.01 4.88
N GLU A 44 16.27 18.93 3.58
CA GLU A 44 17.18 19.82 2.85
C GLU A 44 16.47 21.06 2.28
N ILE A 45 15.12 21.05 2.24
CA ILE A 45 14.33 22.18 1.76
C ILE A 45 14.22 23.23 2.89
N ALA A 46 15.18 24.15 2.91
CA ALA A 46 15.24 25.24 3.87
C ALA A 46 15.40 26.61 3.18
N PRO A 47 14.88 27.70 3.78
CA PRO A 47 15.07 29.06 3.27
C PRO A 47 16.54 29.51 3.39
N PRO A 48 16.98 30.53 2.61
CA PRO A 48 16.16 31.36 1.71
C PRO A 48 15.91 30.73 0.34
N PHE A 49 14.70 30.94 -0.20
CA PHE A 49 14.31 30.44 -1.53
C PHE A 49 14.39 31.53 -2.60
N SER A 50 14.96 31.17 -3.75
CA SER A 50 14.89 31.98 -4.98
C SER A 50 13.46 32.07 -5.53
N ASN A 51 13.20 33.03 -6.41
CA ASN A 51 11.88 33.15 -7.07
C ASN A 51 11.54 31.91 -7.89
N GLU A 52 12.52 31.34 -8.59
CA GLU A 52 12.34 30.09 -9.34
C GLU A 52 11.93 28.93 -8.42
N GLU A 53 12.55 28.79 -7.24
CA GLU A 53 12.22 27.73 -6.29
C GLU A 53 10.82 27.89 -5.71
N LYS A 54 10.35 29.13 -5.52
CA LYS A 54 8.97 29.39 -5.09
C LYS A 54 7.95 28.96 -6.14
N GLU A 55 8.21 29.26 -7.42
CA GLU A 55 7.34 28.82 -8.52
C GLU A 55 7.31 27.29 -8.64
N ILE A 56 8.47 26.65 -8.54
CA ILE A 56 8.59 25.19 -8.57
C ILE A 56 7.88 24.57 -7.37
N GLY A 57 8.05 25.13 -6.17
CA GLY A 57 7.36 24.70 -4.96
C GLY A 57 5.84 24.78 -5.11
N ALA A 58 5.32 25.88 -5.66
CA ALA A 58 3.89 26.06 -5.91
C ALA A 58 3.34 25.00 -6.88
N ALA A 59 4.04 24.74 -7.99
CA ALA A 59 3.65 23.67 -8.92
C ALA A 59 3.71 22.27 -8.26
N THR A 60 4.68 22.06 -7.37
CA THR A 60 4.87 20.78 -6.67
C THR A 60 3.73 20.49 -5.69
N ILE A 61 3.12 21.50 -5.08
CA ILE A 61 1.95 21.31 -4.19
C ILE A 61 0.78 20.69 -4.96
N ALA A 62 0.53 21.13 -6.20
CA ALA A 62 -0.51 20.55 -7.04
C ALA A 62 -0.21 19.09 -7.40
N LEU A 63 1.05 18.77 -7.75
CA LEU A 63 1.49 17.40 -8.00
C LEU A 63 1.35 16.52 -6.75
N ASN A 64 1.69 17.03 -5.57
CA ASN A 64 1.52 16.31 -4.30
C ASN A 64 0.07 15.92 -4.04
N LYS A 65 -0.89 16.78 -4.39
CA LYS A 65 -2.30 16.43 -4.24
C LYS A 65 -2.66 15.23 -5.12
N LYS A 66 -2.25 15.25 -6.40
CA LYS A 66 -2.44 14.11 -7.31
C LYS A 66 -1.75 12.84 -6.79
N LEU A 67 -0.52 12.95 -6.30
CA LEU A 67 0.23 11.83 -5.72
C LEU A 67 -0.50 11.22 -4.52
N ASN A 68 -1.02 12.04 -3.61
CA ASN A 68 -1.77 11.56 -2.45
C ASN A 68 -3.02 10.78 -2.85
N ASP A 69 -3.75 11.24 -3.87
CA ASP A 69 -4.93 10.54 -4.38
C ASP A 69 -4.57 9.17 -4.97
N LEU A 70 -3.45 9.06 -5.69
CA LEU A 70 -2.94 7.80 -6.23
C LEU A 70 -2.51 6.83 -5.13
N LEU A 71 -1.74 7.30 -4.14
CA LEU A 71 -1.33 6.50 -2.99
C LEU A 71 -2.53 6.01 -2.17
N PHE A 72 -3.56 6.84 -2.02
CA PHE A 72 -4.77 6.45 -1.32
C PHE A 72 -5.53 5.34 -2.06
N LYS A 73 -5.64 5.42 -3.40
CA LYS A 73 -6.21 4.36 -4.22
C LYS A 73 -5.43 3.05 -4.05
N GLU A 74 -4.10 3.12 -4.10
CA GLU A 74 -3.25 1.93 -3.95
C GLU A 74 -3.41 1.30 -2.56
N LYS A 75 -3.48 2.13 -1.51
CA LYS A 75 -3.78 1.68 -0.16
C LYS A 75 -5.11 0.92 -0.07
N ILE A 76 -6.16 1.43 -0.72
CA ILE A 76 -7.47 0.76 -0.74
C ILE A 76 -7.38 -0.61 -1.42
N LEU A 77 -6.68 -0.70 -2.55
CA LEU A 77 -6.48 -1.98 -3.25
C LEU A 77 -5.77 -2.98 -2.34
N ILE A 78 -4.66 -2.57 -1.73
CA ILE A 78 -3.92 -3.42 -0.78
C ILE A 78 -4.82 -3.90 0.37
N GLN A 79 -5.64 -3.01 0.94
CA GLN A 79 -6.58 -3.38 2.01
C GLN A 79 -7.64 -4.39 1.55
N LYS A 80 -8.13 -4.27 0.32
CA LYS A 80 -9.08 -5.22 -0.26
C LYS A 80 -8.44 -6.61 -0.39
N ASP A 81 -7.22 -6.69 -0.88
CA ASP A 81 -6.53 -7.96 -1.06
C ASP A 81 -6.26 -8.67 0.27
N ILE A 82 -5.84 -7.92 1.30
CA ILE A 82 -5.68 -8.47 2.65
C ILE A 82 -7.00 -9.07 3.16
N LYS A 83 -8.13 -8.38 2.94
CA LYS A 83 -9.45 -8.89 3.32
C LYS A 83 -9.81 -10.16 2.55
N GLU A 84 -9.54 -10.22 1.26
CA GLU A 84 -9.82 -11.39 0.42
C GLU A 84 -8.96 -12.60 0.80
N LEU A 85 -7.65 -12.40 1.04
CA LEU A 85 -6.76 -13.44 1.53
C LEU A 85 -7.24 -14.01 2.87
N ASN A 86 -7.66 -13.15 3.79
CA ASN A 86 -8.20 -13.57 5.09
C ASN A 86 -9.53 -14.34 4.95
N ARG A 87 -10.41 -13.94 4.03
CA ARG A 87 -11.65 -14.68 3.72
C ARG A 87 -11.34 -16.06 3.14
N LYS A 88 -10.39 -16.15 2.20
CA LYS A 88 -9.97 -17.42 1.60
C LYS A 88 -9.42 -18.38 2.65
N LYS A 89 -8.52 -17.91 3.53
CA LYS A 89 -7.99 -18.71 4.66
C LYS A 89 -9.10 -19.24 5.58
N LYS A 90 -10.06 -18.39 5.96
CA LYS A 90 -11.21 -18.81 6.79
C LYS A 90 -12.09 -19.84 6.09
N SER A 91 -12.31 -19.68 4.78
CA SER A 91 -13.07 -20.63 3.99
C SER A 91 -12.36 -21.98 3.91
N THR A 92 -11.07 -22.01 3.57
CA THR A 92 -10.28 -23.25 3.50
C THR A 92 -10.24 -23.99 4.83
N ASN A 93 -10.00 -23.30 5.95
CA ASN A 93 -10.03 -23.91 7.29
C ASN A 93 -11.40 -24.50 7.67
N LYS A 94 -12.51 -23.99 7.11
CA LYS A 94 -13.86 -24.52 7.35
C LYS A 94 -14.11 -25.86 6.64
N TYR A 95 -13.39 -26.13 5.54
CA TYR A 95 -13.54 -27.37 4.77
C TYR A 95 -12.47 -28.43 5.11
N GLU A 96 -11.30 -28.03 5.61
CA GLU A 96 -10.25 -28.98 6.02
C GLU A 96 -10.50 -29.64 7.39
N ASN A 97 -11.43 -29.12 8.20
CA ASN A 97 -11.68 -29.68 9.53
C ASN A 97 -13.17 -29.97 9.84
N PRO A 98 -13.82 -30.91 9.11
CA PRO A 98 -15.22 -31.29 9.36
C PRO A 98 -15.45 -32.03 10.69
N TYR A 99 -14.38 -32.46 11.37
CA TYR A 99 -14.45 -33.38 12.51
C TYR A 99 -14.08 -32.76 13.87
N ASN A 100 -13.59 -31.52 13.91
CA ASN A 100 -13.27 -30.86 15.19
C ASN A 100 -14.50 -30.40 15.99
N SER A 101 -15.72 -30.54 15.44
CA SER A 101 -16.97 -30.32 16.17
C SER A 101 -17.84 -31.58 16.30
N LEU A 102 -17.26 -32.77 16.20
CA LEU A 102 -17.93 -33.96 16.74
C LEU A 102 -17.79 -33.91 18.26
N PHE A 103 -18.77 -33.29 18.90
CA PHE A 103 -19.11 -33.61 20.28
C PHE A 103 -19.28 -35.13 20.34
N ILE A 104 -18.36 -35.79 21.03
CA ILE A 104 -18.46 -37.21 21.38
C ILE A 104 -19.57 -37.30 22.43
N ASP A 105 -20.82 -37.25 22.01
CA ASP A 105 -21.92 -37.85 22.77
C ASP A 105 -22.20 -39.22 22.16
N GLY A 106 -21.14 -40.04 22.15
CA GLY A 106 -21.18 -41.41 21.68
C GLY A 106 -21.76 -42.30 22.77
N ILE A 107 -23.09 -42.37 22.85
CA ILE A 107 -23.77 -43.36 23.68
C ILE A 107 -24.84 -44.05 22.83
N PHE A 108 -24.49 -45.22 22.29
CA PHE A 108 -25.46 -46.23 21.85
C PHE A 108 -25.35 -47.43 22.80
N TYR A 109 -26.30 -47.57 23.72
CA TYR A 109 -26.50 -48.79 24.50
C TYR A 109 -27.44 -49.72 23.73
N ASP A 110 -26.90 -50.70 23.00
CA ASP A 110 -27.64 -51.92 22.64
C ASP A 110 -27.25 -53.02 23.63
N LYS A 111 -27.99 -53.13 24.74
CA LYS A 111 -27.96 -54.35 25.56
C LYS A 111 -29.16 -55.20 25.17
N ARG A 112 -28.90 -56.19 24.31
CA ARG A 112 -29.85 -57.23 23.91
C ARG A 112 -30.19 -58.11 25.12
N LYS A 113 -31.46 -58.47 25.26
CA LYS A 113 -31.97 -59.53 26.14
C LYS A 113 -31.69 -60.90 25.55
#